data_AF-W8Q4W2-F1
#
_entry.id   AF-W8Q4W2-F1
#
_cell.length_a   1.000
_cell.length_b   1.000
_cell.length_c   1.000
_cell.angle_alpha   90.00
_cell.angle_beta   90.00
_cell.angle_gamma   90.00
#
_symmetry.space_group_name_H-M   'P 1'
#
loop_
_entity.id
_entity.type
_entity.pdbx_description
1 polymer ?
#
loop_
_entity_poly.entity_id
_entity_poly.type
_entity_poly.pdbx_seq_one_letter_code
_entity_poly.pdbx_strand_id
1 'polypeptide(L)'
;GINIWCAAGKGTFGTDEIVHRIAVTNLSGVVSHRSIIVPQLGAPGISAHKVKELSSFRVIYGPVRARDIKEFLNAGMKASPAMRRVLFNIGDRAVLIPMELVQWFPYMFFAALVLFFLTGLGRNGYVLPGMGGILEVCLLFLAFLTGGALVPLLLPWLPGKAFSWKGATAGLILAILLVLLKFIPSARLAGQLETAGWVLLMPAIGAFMAMNFTGASTYTSLSGVKKE
;
A
#
# COMPACT_ATOMS: atom_id res chain seq x y z
N GLY A 1 9.65 -14.60 -0.40
CA GLY A 1 8.55 -14.99 0.51
C GLY A 1 7.39 -14.03 0.30
N ILE A 2 6.16 -14.55 0.30
CA ILE A 2 4.91 -13.77 0.15
C ILE A 2 4.26 -13.71 1.54
N ASN A 3 3.60 -12.60 1.89
CA ASN A 3 2.84 -12.54 3.15
C ASN A 3 1.67 -13.55 3.16
N ILE A 4 1.18 -13.92 4.34
CA ILE A 4 0.23 -15.05 4.48
C ILE A 4 -1.11 -14.78 3.75
N TRP A 5 -1.64 -13.56 3.81
CA TRP A 5 -2.96 -13.27 3.21
C TRP A 5 -2.90 -13.26 1.66
N CYS A 6 -1.80 -12.78 1.05
CA CYS A 6 -1.63 -12.80 -0.40
C CYS A 6 -1.31 -14.22 -0.84
N ALA A 7 -0.55 -14.98 -0.05
CA ALA A 7 -0.27 -16.37 -0.33
C ALA A 7 -1.55 -17.22 -0.30
N ALA A 8 -2.46 -16.94 0.66
CA ALA A 8 -3.77 -17.57 0.74
C ALA A 8 -4.67 -17.21 -0.44
N GLY A 9 -4.74 -15.93 -0.83
CA GLY A 9 -5.49 -15.49 -2.01
C GLY A 9 -4.94 -16.07 -3.32
N LYS A 10 -3.61 -16.20 -3.45
CA LYS A 10 -2.95 -16.78 -4.63
C LYS A 10 -2.89 -18.32 -4.62
N GLY A 11 -3.45 -18.99 -3.61
CA GLY A 11 -3.43 -20.45 -3.49
C GLY A 11 -2.08 -21.07 -3.11
N THR A 12 -1.02 -20.27 -2.93
CA THR A 12 0.32 -20.74 -2.51
C THR A 12 0.42 -21.04 -1.02
N PHE A 13 -0.56 -20.59 -0.23
CA PHE A 13 -0.74 -20.98 1.17
C PHE A 13 -2.18 -21.44 1.37
N GLY A 14 -2.45 -22.71 1.09
CA GLY A 14 -3.80 -23.25 1.10
C GLY A 14 -3.89 -24.70 1.58
N THR A 15 -5.08 -25.27 1.43
CA THR A 15 -5.42 -26.64 1.86
C THR A 15 -4.38 -27.66 1.37
N ASP A 16 -4.11 -27.68 0.06
CA ASP A 16 -3.24 -28.69 -0.55
C ASP A 16 -1.79 -28.54 -0.11
N GLU A 17 -1.30 -27.29 0.01
CA GLU A 17 0.04 -27.01 0.53
C GLU A 17 0.18 -27.49 1.97
N ILE A 18 -0.82 -27.27 2.83
CA ILE A 18 -0.79 -27.76 4.22
C ILE A 18 -0.75 -29.29 4.27
N VAL A 19 -1.63 -29.96 3.50
CA VAL A 19 -1.68 -31.43 3.47
C VAL A 19 -0.35 -31.99 2.95
N HIS A 20 0.19 -31.40 1.88
CA HIS A 20 1.48 -31.79 1.31
C HIS A 20 2.61 -31.62 2.33
N ARG A 21 2.66 -30.49 3.06
CA ARG A 21 3.68 -30.26 4.09
C ARG A 21 3.56 -31.22 5.26
N ILE A 22 2.35 -31.55 5.70
CA ILE A 22 2.13 -32.57 6.75
C ILE A 22 2.69 -33.92 6.31
N ALA A 23 2.45 -34.32 5.06
CA ALA A 23 2.93 -35.59 4.53
C ALA A 23 4.46 -35.63 4.38
N VAL A 24 5.05 -34.62 3.73
CA VAL A 24 6.50 -34.56 3.48
C VAL A 24 7.32 -34.44 4.76
N THR A 25 6.78 -33.80 5.79
CA THR A 25 7.45 -33.69 7.10
C THR A 25 7.20 -34.87 8.03
N ASN A 26 6.38 -35.85 7.62
CA ASN A 26 5.92 -36.96 8.45
C ASN A 26 5.41 -36.50 9.84
N LEU A 27 4.67 -35.38 9.88
CA LEU A 27 4.27 -34.75 11.13
C LEU A 27 3.44 -35.70 12.02
N SER A 28 2.70 -36.62 11.41
CA SER A 28 1.93 -37.66 12.10
C SER A 28 2.77 -38.60 12.97
N GLY A 29 4.05 -38.80 12.63
CA GLY A 29 5.02 -39.57 13.41
C GLY A 29 5.76 -38.78 14.48
N VAL A 30 5.71 -37.44 14.42
CA VAL A 30 6.44 -36.55 15.35
C VAL A 30 5.59 -36.15 16.54
N VAL A 31 4.29 -35.90 16.33
CA VAL A 31 3.37 -35.45 17.38
C VAL A 31 2.26 -36.47 17.62
N SER A 32 1.87 -36.64 18.88
CA SER A 32 0.74 -37.50 19.28
C SER A 32 -0.61 -36.85 19.03
N HIS A 33 -0.69 -35.52 19.11
CA HIS A 33 -1.91 -34.78 18.78
C HIS A 33 -2.12 -34.70 17.26
N ARG A 34 -3.38 -34.48 16.85
CA ARG A 34 -3.78 -34.29 15.45
C ARG A 34 -4.40 -32.92 15.27
N SER A 35 -3.63 -31.89 15.59
CA SER A 35 -4.06 -30.49 15.52
C SER A 35 -2.94 -29.63 14.97
N ILE A 36 -3.28 -28.71 14.07
CA ILE A 36 -2.37 -27.75 13.46
C ILE A 36 -2.92 -26.34 13.63
N ILE A 37 -2.09 -25.43 14.14
CA ILE A 37 -2.45 -24.03 14.31
C ILE A 37 -2.04 -23.29 13.03
N VAL A 38 -2.99 -22.62 12.39
CA VAL A 38 -2.75 -21.82 11.19
C VAL A 38 -3.05 -20.34 11.48
N PRO A 39 -2.33 -19.39 10.86
CA PRO A 39 -2.62 -17.97 11.03
C PRO A 39 -4.02 -17.63 10.54
N GLN A 40 -4.71 -16.73 11.24
CA GLN A 40 -6.09 -16.38 10.90
C GLN A 40 -6.25 -15.78 9.50
N LEU A 41 -5.27 -15.02 9.04
CA LEU A 41 -5.27 -14.42 7.70
C LEU A 41 -5.09 -15.45 6.57
N GLY A 42 -4.81 -16.71 6.89
CA GLY A 42 -4.78 -17.81 5.92
C GLY A 42 -6.16 -18.43 5.64
N ALA A 43 -7.19 -18.05 6.40
CA ALA A 43 -8.53 -18.63 6.28
C ALA A 43 -9.13 -18.63 4.86
N PRO A 44 -8.92 -17.60 4.00
CA PRO A 44 -9.44 -17.63 2.63
C PRO A 44 -8.91 -18.80 1.76
N GLY A 45 -7.68 -19.26 2.01
CA GLY A 45 -7.03 -20.33 1.22
C GLY A 45 -7.15 -21.73 1.84
N ILE A 46 -7.60 -21.84 3.11
CA ILE A 46 -7.54 -23.08 3.88
C ILE A 46 -8.95 -23.57 4.20
N SER A 47 -9.30 -24.75 3.69
CA SER A 47 -10.52 -25.46 4.08
C SER A 47 -10.21 -26.44 5.21
N ALA A 48 -10.57 -26.06 6.44
CA ALA A 48 -10.31 -26.86 7.64
C ALA A 48 -10.90 -28.28 7.56
N HIS A 49 -12.07 -28.43 6.91
CA HIS A 49 -12.71 -29.73 6.71
C HIS A 49 -11.91 -30.61 5.74
N LYS A 50 -11.46 -30.07 4.60
CA LYS A 50 -10.64 -30.81 3.64
C LYS A 50 -9.27 -31.19 4.20
N VAL A 51 -8.62 -30.29 4.96
CA VAL A 51 -7.36 -30.64 5.64
C VAL A 51 -7.57 -31.82 6.60
N LYS A 52 -8.66 -31.81 7.38
CA LYS A 52 -8.98 -32.91 8.30
C LYS A 52 -9.24 -34.22 7.56
N GLU A 53 -9.99 -34.20 6.48
CA GLU A 53 -10.28 -35.38 5.66
C GLU A 53 -9.02 -35.99 5.05
N LEU A 54 -8.16 -35.15 4.46
CA LEU A 54 -6.98 -35.62 3.72
C LEU A 54 -5.77 -35.96 4.60
N SER A 55 -5.64 -35.33 5.77
CA SER A 55 -4.45 -35.48 6.62
C SER A 55 -4.74 -36.01 8.03
N SER A 56 -6.01 -36.17 8.41
CA SER A 56 -6.45 -36.43 9.79
C SER A 56 -6.11 -35.33 10.81
N PHE A 57 -5.49 -34.21 10.41
CA PHE A 57 -5.20 -33.08 11.30
C PHE A 57 -6.36 -32.09 11.36
N ARG A 58 -6.76 -31.73 12.58
CA ARG A 58 -7.71 -30.64 12.82
C ARG A 58 -7.01 -29.29 12.70
N VAL A 59 -7.51 -28.44 11.82
CA VAL A 59 -7.04 -27.04 11.71
C VAL A 59 -7.65 -26.20 12.83
N ILE A 60 -6.81 -25.43 13.50
CA ILE A 60 -7.18 -24.43 14.51
C ILE A 60 -6.70 -23.08 14.02
N TYR A 61 -7.60 -22.12 13.88
CA TYR A 61 -7.24 -20.75 13.52
C TYR A 61 -6.67 -20.03 14.75
N GLY A 62 -5.36 -19.77 14.69
CA GLY A 62 -4.60 -19.03 15.69
C GLY A 62 -4.75 -17.51 15.56
N PRO A 63 -3.94 -16.73 16.28
CA PRO A 63 -3.96 -15.28 16.23
C PRO A 63 -3.45 -14.74 14.88
N VAL A 64 -3.77 -13.48 14.60
CA VAL A 64 -3.22 -12.75 13.44
C VAL A 64 -1.72 -12.49 13.59
N ARG A 65 -1.26 -12.14 14.80
CA ARG A 65 0.15 -11.84 15.07
C ARG A 65 0.80 -13.02 15.79
N ALA A 66 1.96 -13.46 15.30
CA ALA A 66 2.70 -14.59 15.87
C ALA A 66 3.09 -14.38 17.35
N ARG A 67 3.31 -13.13 17.77
CA ARG A 67 3.65 -12.79 19.16
C ARG A 67 2.54 -13.16 20.16
N ASP A 68 1.29 -13.23 19.72
CA ASP A 68 0.15 -13.53 20.57
C ASP A 68 -0.04 -15.05 20.77
N ILE A 69 0.84 -15.89 20.19
CA ILE A 69 0.71 -17.36 20.24
C ILE A 69 0.79 -17.91 21.67
N LYS A 70 1.63 -17.32 22.53
CA LYS A 70 1.76 -17.75 23.93
C LYS A 70 0.46 -17.53 24.70
N GLU A 71 -0.12 -16.35 24.58
CA GLU A 71 -1.40 -16.02 25.21
C GLU A 71 -2.53 -16.87 24.63
N PHE A 72 -2.54 -17.09 23.31
CA PHE A 72 -3.49 -17.98 22.65
C PHE A 72 -3.45 -19.41 23.18
N LEU A 73 -2.26 -19.97 23.41
CA LEU A 73 -2.09 -21.31 23.97
C LEU A 73 -2.56 -21.35 25.44
N ASN A 74 -2.21 -20.35 26.25
CA ASN A 74 -2.67 -20.23 27.64
C ASN A 74 -4.20 -20.08 27.75
N ALA A 75 -4.84 -19.47 26.74
CA ALA A 75 -6.29 -19.35 26.64
C ALA A 75 -6.99 -20.64 26.12
N GLY A 76 -6.27 -21.76 26.05
CA GLY A 76 -6.81 -23.04 25.57
C GLY A 76 -7.07 -23.05 24.06
N MET A 77 -6.22 -22.39 23.28
CA MET A 77 -6.34 -22.26 21.82
C MET A 77 -7.63 -21.57 21.36
N LYS A 78 -8.11 -20.61 22.16
CA LYS A 78 -9.25 -19.75 21.82
C LYS A 78 -8.76 -18.33 21.54
N ALA A 79 -8.79 -17.92 20.27
CA ALA A 79 -8.39 -16.57 19.88
C ALA A 79 -9.40 -15.54 20.41
N SER A 80 -8.92 -14.61 21.25
CA SER A 80 -9.70 -13.49 21.78
C SER A 80 -10.08 -12.52 20.66
N PRO A 81 -11.12 -11.67 20.83
CA PRO A 81 -11.50 -10.69 19.80
C PRO A 81 -10.36 -9.77 19.37
N ALA A 82 -9.42 -9.45 20.27
CA ALA A 82 -8.25 -8.62 19.96
C ALA A 82 -7.25 -9.35 19.03
N MET A 83 -7.00 -10.64 19.28
CA MET A 83 -6.11 -11.47 18.45
C MET A 83 -6.59 -11.66 17.01
N ARG A 84 -7.90 -11.43 16.77
CA ARG A 84 -8.53 -11.56 15.44
C ARG A 84 -8.51 -10.29 14.61
N ARG A 85 -8.11 -9.15 15.18
CA ARG A 85 -8.19 -7.83 14.52
C ARG A 85 -6.81 -7.37 14.04
N VAL A 86 -6.75 -6.95 12.78
CA VAL A 86 -5.65 -6.12 12.26
C VAL A 86 -5.99 -4.67 12.57
N LEU A 87 -5.24 -4.03 13.47
CA LEU A 87 -5.49 -2.64 13.87
C LEU A 87 -5.06 -1.63 12.80
N PHE A 88 -4.19 -2.05 11.86
CA PHE A 88 -3.68 -1.24 10.75
C PHE A 88 -3.28 0.18 11.19
N ASN A 89 -2.41 0.23 12.21
CA ASN A 89 -1.93 1.45 12.83
C ASN A 89 -0.99 2.22 11.89
N ILE A 90 -0.58 3.43 12.28
CA ILE A 90 0.40 4.24 11.53
C ILE A 90 1.67 3.43 11.23
N GLY A 91 2.17 2.65 12.20
CA GLY A 91 3.34 1.78 12.00
C GLY A 91 3.11 0.71 10.93
N ASP A 92 1.96 0.04 10.94
CA ASP A 92 1.62 -0.98 9.93
C ASP A 92 1.56 -0.36 8.52
N ARG A 93 1.10 0.90 8.41
CA ARG A 93 1.07 1.65 7.14
C ARG A 93 2.44 2.13 6.70
N ALA A 94 3.26 2.61 7.64
CA ALA A 94 4.59 3.12 7.36
C ALA A 94 5.50 2.04 6.73
N VAL A 95 5.33 0.78 7.12
CA VAL A 95 6.05 -0.36 6.54
C VAL A 95 5.71 -0.58 5.06
N LEU A 96 4.51 -0.18 4.62
CA LEU A 96 4.06 -0.37 3.23
C LEU A 96 4.52 0.76 2.29
N ILE A 97 4.82 1.95 2.83
CA ILE A 97 5.21 3.14 2.05
C ILE A 97 6.44 2.87 1.17
N PRO A 98 7.55 2.27 1.66
CA PRO A 98 8.75 2.07 0.83
C PRO A 98 8.48 1.21 -0.40
N MET A 99 7.63 0.19 -0.26
CA MET A 99 7.30 -0.71 -1.37
C MET A 99 6.58 0.04 -2.49
N GLU A 100 5.60 0.87 -2.14
CA GLU A 100 4.87 1.70 -3.11
C GLU A 100 5.76 2.77 -3.74
N LEU A 101 6.58 3.46 -2.94
CA LEU A 101 7.49 4.48 -3.48
C LEU A 101 8.48 3.87 -4.47
N VAL A 102 9.11 2.73 -4.15
CA VAL A 102 10.05 2.06 -5.05
C VAL A 102 9.37 1.58 -6.33
N GLN A 103 8.14 1.04 -6.24
CA GLN A 103 7.40 0.59 -7.41
C GLN A 103 7.09 1.74 -8.39
N TRP A 104 6.72 2.91 -7.88
CA TRP A 104 6.34 4.07 -8.70
C TRP A 104 7.50 5.03 -9.01
N PHE A 105 8.65 4.87 -8.36
CA PHE A 105 9.83 5.72 -8.54
C PHE A 105 10.31 5.82 -9.99
N PRO A 106 10.40 4.74 -10.79
CA PRO A 106 10.83 4.84 -12.19
C PRO A 106 9.93 5.76 -13.01
N TYR A 107 8.61 5.67 -12.83
CA TYR A 107 7.64 6.53 -13.53
C TYR A 107 7.79 7.99 -13.13
N MET A 108 7.95 8.25 -11.82
CA MET A 108 8.24 9.59 -11.31
C MET A 108 9.56 10.13 -11.87
N PHE A 109 10.60 9.31 -11.93
CA PHE A 109 11.91 9.69 -12.46
C PHE A 109 11.84 10.06 -13.94
N PHE A 110 11.18 9.25 -14.77
CA PHE A 110 11.01 9.59 -16.19
C PHE A 110 10.14 10.84 -16.38
N ALA A 111 9.07 11.00 -15.60
CA ALA A 111 8.27 12.21 -15.61
C ALA A 111 9.09 13.45 -15.21
N ALA A 112 9.96 13.33 -14.21
CA ALA A 112 10.86 14.38 -13.77
C ALA A 112 11.87 14.76 -14.86
N LEU A 113 12.45 13.79 -15.57
CA LEU A 113 13.36 14.06 -16.69
C LEU A 113 12.64 14.82 -17.80
N VAL A 114 11.45 14.36 -18.20
CA VAL A 114 10.64 15.04 -19.23
C VAL A 114 10.33 16.47 -18.79
N LEU A 115 9.83 16.66 -17.57
CA LEU A 115 9.51 17.98 -17.02
C LEU A 115 10.75 18.89 -17.00
N PHE A 116 11.90 18.37 -16.55
CA PHE A 116 13.17 19.09 -16.52
C PHE A 116 13.54 19.60 -17.91
N PHE A 117 13.55 18.73 -18.93
CA PHE A 117 13.89 19.15 -20.29
C PHE A 117 12.85 20.07 -20.92
N LEU A 118 11.56 19.92 -20.58
CA LEU A 118 10.50 20.81 -21.06
C LEU A 118 10.69 22.25 -20.60
N THR A 119 11.24 22.48 -19.41
CA THR A 119 11.50 23.85 -18.91
C THR A 119 12.56 24.60 -19.73
N GLY A 120 13.35 23.88 -20.51
CA GLY A 120 14.30 24.47 -21.46
C GLY A 120 13.65 25.01 -22.74
N LEU A 121 12.41 24.64 -23.05
CA LEU A 121 11.69 25.16 -24.21
C LEU A 121 11.12 26.55 -23.93
N GLY A 122 11.68 27.57 -24.59
CA GLY A 122 11.17 28.94 -24.59
C GLY A 122 10.66 29.38 -25.96
N ARG A 123 10.02 30.56 -26.00
CA ARG A 123 9.56 31.18 -27.27
C ARG A 123 10.70 31.48 -28.26
N ASN A 124 11.93 31.60 -27.77
CA ASN A 124 13.11 31.95 -28.55
C ASN A 124 14.00 30.74 -28.87
N GLY A 125 13.52 29.52 -28.63
CA GLY A 125 14.27 28.28 -28.83
C GLY A 125 14.55 27.52 -27.52
N TYR A 126 15.49 26.57 -27.59
CA TYR A 126 15.85 25.71 -26.46
C TYR A 126 17.05 26.26 -25.70
N VAL A 127 16.91 26.39 -24.38
CA VAL A 127 17.99 26.73 -23.44
C VAL A 127 18.14 25.58 -22.46
N LEU A 128 19.37 25.23 -22.09
CA LEU A 128 19.60 24.17 -21.12
C LEU A 128 18.88 24.51 -19.80
N PRO A 129 18.05 23.59 -19.25
CA PRO A 129 17.34 23.83 -18.01
C PRO A 129 18.31 24.11 -16.86
N GLY A 130 18.21 25.31 -16.28
CA GLY A 130 18.97 25.72 -15.10
C GLY A 130 18.21 25.43 -13.81
N MET A 131 18.27 26.37 -12.87
CA MET A 131 17.58 26.26 -11.57
C MET A 131 16.05 26.11 -11.69
N GLY A 132 15.44 26.63 -12.75
CA GLY A 132 14.00 26.48 -13.00
C GLY A 132 13.59 25.01 -13.20
N GLY A 133 14.35 24.25 -13.99
CA GLY A 133 14.09 22.82 -14.18
C GLY A 133 14.22 22.02 -12.89
N ILE A 134 15.21 22.37 -12.05
CA ILE A 134 15.41 21.70 -10.74
C ILE A 134 14.22 21.96 -9.81
N LEU A 135 13.71 23.19 -9.77
CA LEU A 135 12.54 23.55 -8.95
C LEU A 135 11.33 22.70 -9.34
N GLU A 136 11.07 22.57 -10.64
CA GLU A 136 9.94 21.81 -11.19
C GLU A 136 10.03 20.32 -10.85
N VAL A 137 11.23 19.74 -10.92
CA VAL A 137 11.50 18.38 -10.44
C VAL A 137 11.25 18.25 -8.93
N CYS A 138 11.66 19.23 -8.13
CA CYS A 138 11.41 19.24 -6.69
C CYS A 138 9.90 19.31 -6.37
N LEU A 139 9.13 20.11 -7.11
CA LEU A 139 7.67 20.20 -6.96
C LEU A 139 6.99 18.87 -7.29
N LEU A 140 7.43 18.21 -8.37
CA LEU A 140 6.95 16.88 -8.74
C LEU A 140 7.26 15.85 -7.65
N PHE A 141 8.49 15.87 -7.14
CA PHE A 141 8.94 14.96 -6.08
C PHE A 141 8.16 15.16 -4.77
N LEU A 142 7.88 16.41 -4.40
CA LEU A 142 7.02 16.73 -3.25
C LEU A 142 5.61 16.17 -3.44
N ALA A 143 4.99 16.38 -4.60
CA ALA A 143 3.66 15.84 -4.90
C ALA A 143 3.65 14.30 -4.82
N PHE A 144 4.69 13.65 -5.35
CA PHE A 144 4.88 12.20 -5.27
C PHE A 144 4.99 11.70 -3.82
N LEU A 145 5.80 12.35 -2.98
CA LEU A 145 5.93 11.99 -1.57
C LEU A 145 4.65 12.27 -0.77
N THR A 146 3.94 13.36 -1.06
CA THR A 146 2.66 13.65 -0.43
C THR A 146 1.64 12.56 -0.75
N GLY A 147 1.50 12.17 -2.01
CA GLY A 147 0.58 11.08 -2.41
C GLY A 147 1.01 9.71 -1.92
N GLY A 148 2.31 9.38 -2.02
CA GLY A 148 2.84 8.04 -1.76
C GLY A 148 3.20 7.75 -0.30
N ALA A 149 3.51 8.78 0.50
CA ALA A 149 3.91 8.62 1.90
C ALA A 149 2.97 9.33 2.87
N LEU A 150 2.65 10.60 2.63
CA LEU A 150 1.86 11.39 3.57
C LEU A 150 0.39 10.91 3.64
N VAL A 151 -0.22 10.60 2.49
CA VAL A 151 -1.61 10.13 2.44
C VAL A 151 -1.81 8.80 3.18
N PRO A 152 -0.98 7.75 3.00
CA PRO A 152 -1.06 6.53 3.82
C PRO A 152 -0.95 6.78 5.32
N LEU A 153 -0.08 7.69 5.75
CA LEU A 153 0.08 8.02 7.17
C LEU A 153 -1.17 8.73 7.70
N LEU A 154 -1.73 9.67 6.91
CA LEU A 154 -2.87 10.49 7.31
C LEU A 154 -4.25 9.90 6.98
N LEU A 155 -4.30 8.69 6.45
CA LEU A 155 -5.49 8.08 5.88
C LEU A 155 -6.79 8.16 6.72
N PRO A 156 -6.77 7.98 8.06
CA PRO A 156 -7.96 8.05 8.90
C PRO A 156 -8.48 9.46 9.10
N TRP A 157 -7.59 10.45 9.01
CA TRP A 157 -7.90 11.86 9.25
C TRP A 157 -8.27 12.61 7.97
N LEU A 158 -7.90 12.08 6.80
CA LEU A 158 -8.27 12.68 5.52
C LEU A 158 -9.77 12.49 5.23
N PRO A 159 -10.49 13.53 4.78
CA PRO A 159 -11.92 13.45 4.55
C PRO A 159 -12.28 12.58 3.34
N GLY A 160 -13.50 12.05 3.36
CA GLY A 160 -14.07 11.27 2.24
C GLY A 160 -13.81 9.76 2.29
N LYS A 161 -14.59 9.02 1.51
CA LYS A 161 -14.52 7.55 1.42
C LYS A 161 -13.55 7.06 0.33
N ALA A 162 -13.48 7.77 -0.78
CA ALA A 162 -12.63 7.40 -1.92
C ALA A 162 -11.17 7.77 -1.65
N PHE A 163 -10.24 6.85 -1.92
CA PHE A 163 -8.80 7.10 -1.81
C PHE A 163 -8.31 8.18 -2.78
N SER A 164 -8.86 8.22 -3.99
CA SER A 164 -8.58 9.28 -4.97
C SER A 164 -8.92 10.66 -4.41
N TRP A 165 -10.03 10.79 -3.68
CA TRP A 165 -10.43 12.05 -3.05
C TRP A 165 -9.49 12.44 -1.88
N LYS A 166 -9.09 11.47 -1.04
CA LYS A 166 -8.09 11.70 0.02
C LYS A 166 -6.74 12.14 -0.56
N GLY A 167 -6.32 11.54 -1.66
CA GLY A 167 -5.11 11.91 -2.39
C GLY A 167 -5.21 13.29 -3.03
N ALA A 168 -6.33 13.58 -3.71
CA ALA A 168 -6.58 14.86 -4.34
C ALA A 168 -6.60 16.01 -3.32
N THR A 169 -7.27 15.81 -2.18
CA THR A 169 -7.32 16.80 -1.09
C THR A 169 -5.94 17.09 -0.52
N ALA A 170 -5.12 16.06 -0.24
CA ALA A 170 -3.75 16.25 0.22
C ALA A 170 -2.87 16.98 -0.82
N GLY A 171 -3.00 16.61 -2.11
CA GLY A 171 -2.30 17.29 -3.21
C GLY A 171 -2.74 18.73 -3.40
N LEU A 172 -4.03 19.05 -3.21
CA LEU A 172 -4.56 20.40 -3.30
C LEU A 172 -4.07 21.28 -2.14
N ILE A 173 -4.04 20.74 -0.91
CA ILE A 173 -3.47 21.43 0.25
C ILE A 173 -2.00 21.74 0.00
N LEU A 174 -1.24 20.79 -0.55
CA LEU A 174 0.16 21.00 -0.92
C LEU A 174 0.31 22.11 -1.96
N ALA A 175 -0.50 22.09 -3.03
CA ALA A 175 -0.45 23.12 -4.07
C ALA A 175 -0.73 24.51 -3.51
N ILE A 176 -1.80 24.67 -2.71
CA ILE A 176 -2.13 25.94 -2.06
C ILE A 176 -0.98 26.41 -1.17
N LEU A 177 -0.40 25.52 -0.36
CA LEU A 177 0.72 25.85 0.51
C LEU A 177 1.94 26.35 -0.29
N LEU A 178 2.29 25.69 -1.38
CA LEU A 178 3.46 26.06 -2.20
C LEU A 178 3.25 27.37 -2.98
N VAL A 179 2.02 27.65 -3.40
CA VAL A 179 1.64 28.96 -3.96
C VAL A 179 1.78 30.06 -2.92
N LEU A 180 1.27 29.85 -1.69
CA LEU A 180 1.36 30.83 -0.60
C LEU A 180 2.81 31.10 -0.17
N LEU A 181 3.65 30.07 -0.15
CA LEU A 181 5.08 30.17 0.16
C LEU A 181 5.91 30.74 -0.99
N LYS A 182 5.29 31.08 -2.14
CA LYS A 182 5.94 31.62 -3.34
C LYS A 182 7.01 30.70 -3.94
N PHE A 183 6.90 29.39 -3.73
CA PHE A 183 7.71 28.39 -4.45
C PHE A 183 7.27 28.24 -5.90
N ILE A 184 6.04 28.67 -6.23
CA ILE A 184 5.52 28.70 -7.59
C ILE A 184 5.39 30.17 -8.02
N PRO A 185 6.05 30.59 -9.12
CA PRO A 185 5.91 31.94 -9.65
C PRO A 185 4.47 32.25 -10.03
N SER A 186 3.86 33.27 -9.42
CA SER A 186 2.47 33.67 -9.69
C SER A 186 2.36 35.02 -10.41
N ALA A 187 3.50 35.68 -10.65
CA ALA A 187 3.56 36.97 -11.31
C ALA A 187 3.58 36.80 -12.85
N ARG A 188 2.82 37.66 -13.55
CA ARG A 188 2.61 37.65 -15.01
C ARG A 188 1.78 36.46 -15.51
N LEU A 189 1.26 36.58 -16.74
CA LEU A 189 0.40 35.58 -17.37
C LEU A 189 1.05 34.19 -17.44
N ALA A 190 2.37 34.12 -17.67
CA ALA A 190 3.11 32.86 -17.67
C ALA A 190 3.10 32.17 -16.30
N GLY A 191 3.35 32.90 -15.21
CA GLY A 191 3.33 32.34 -13.85
C GLY A 191 1.92 31.96 -13.38
N GLN A 192 0.89 32.69 -13.84
CA GLN A 192 -0.51 32.31 -13.57
C GLN A 192 -0.88 30.97 -14.22
N LEU A 193 -0.41 30.73 -15.46
CA LEU A 193 -0.61 29.46 -16.16
C LEU A 193 0.16 28.31 -15.50
N GLU A 194 1.40 28.55 -15.08
CA GLU A 194 2.21 27.59 -14.34
C GLU A 194 1.55 27.21 -12.99
N THR A 195 1.09 28.22 -12.25
CA THR A 195 0.32 28.04 -11.01
C THR A 195 -0.94 27.19 -11.25
N ALA A 196 -1.72 27.50 -12.29
CA ALA A 196 -2.90 26.71 -12.64
C ALA A 196 -2.53 25.26 -12.99
N GLY A 197 -1.43 25.06 -13.73
CA GLY A 197 -0.90 23.74 -14.06
C GLY A 197 -0.59 22.92 -12.81
N TRP A 198 0.15 23.48 -11.86
CA TRP A 198 0.50 22.80 -10.61
C TRP A 198 -0.69 22.55 -9.69
N VAL A 199 -1.63 23.49 -9.60
CA VAL A 199 -2.87 23.33 -8.84
C VAL A 199 -3.71 22.17 -9.39
N LEU A 200 -3.60 21.83 -10.67
CA LEU A 200 -4.24 20.65 -11.26
C LEU A 200 -3.38 19.38 -11.15
N LEU A 201 -2.07 19.49 -11.34
CA LEU A 201 -1.15 18.34 -11.33
C LEU A 201 -0.98 17.72 -9.94
N MET A 202 -0.80 18.52 -8.88
CA MET A 202 -0.55 17.95 -7.54
C MET A 202 -1.73 17.14 -7.01
N PRO A 203 -3.00 17.60 -7.11
CA PRO A 203 -4.15 16.75 -6.78
C PRO A 203 -4.24 15.50 -7.65
N ALA A 204 -3.93 15.59 -8.94
CA ALA A 204 -3.96 14.43 -9.84
C ALA A 204 -2.93 13.37 -9.44
N ILE A 205 -1.68 13.78 -9.14
CA ILE A 205 -0.62 12.89 -8.65
C ILE A 205 -0.99 12.31 -7.30
N GLY A 206 -1.47 13.14 -6.37
CA GLY A 206 -1.92 12.70 -5.05
C GLY A 206 -3.03 11.67 -5.15
N ALA A 207 -4.03 11.92 -6.00
CA ALA A 207 -5.14 11.00 -6.25
C ALA A 207 -4.66 9.67 -6.84
N PHE A 208 -3.77 9.71 -7.84
CA PHE A 208 -3.19 8.52 -8.47
C PHE A 208 -2.43 7.67 -7.46
N MET A 209 -1.49 8.27 -6.72
CA MET A 209 -0.70 7.56 -5.71
C MET A 209 -1.58 6.96 -4.61
N ALA A 210 -2.56 7.72 -4.12
CA ALA A 210 -3.50 7.23 -3.12
C ALA A 210 -4.35 6.07 -3.64
N MET A 211 -4.82 6.13 -4.89
CA MET A 211 -5.61 5.05 -5.49
C MET A 211 -4.81 3.75 -5.57
N ASN A 212 -3.53 3.82 -5.92
CA ASN A 212 -2.67 2.64 -6.00
C ASN A 212 -2.40 2.02 -4.62
N PHE A 213 -2.36 2.83 -3.55
CA PHE A 213 -2.25 2.32 -2.17
C PHE A 213 -3.46 1.48 -1.71
N THR A 214 -4.61 1.53 -2.40
CA THR A 214 -5.80 0.74 -2.01
C THR A 214 -5.49 -0.75 -1.91
N GLY A 215 -4.66 -1.30 -2.79
CA GLY A 215 -4.27 -2.71 -2.81
C GLY A 215 -3.38 -3.14 -1.62
N ALA A 216 -2.75 -2.18 -0.94
CA ALA A 216 -1.94 -2.40 0.25
C ALA A 216 -2.72 -2.10 1.55
N SER A 217 -3.98 -1.67 1.45
CA SER A 217 -4.80 -1.27 2.59
C SER A 217 -5.83 -2.33 2.99
N THR A 218 -6.42 -2.18 4.17
CA THR A 218 -7.55 -3.02 4.61
C THR A 218 -8.88 -2.65 3.93
N TYR A 219 -8.88 -1.67 3.01
CA TYR A 219 -10.05 -1.27 2.26
C TYR A 219 -10.15 -2.10 0.98
N THR A 220 -11.35 -2.59 0.69
CA THR A 220 -11.59 -3.38 -0.51
C THR A 220 -11.40 -2.53 -1.77
N SER A 221 -10.57 -3.01 -2.70
CA SER A 221 -10.45 -2.43 -4.02
C SER A 221 -11.49 -3.06 -4.95
N LEU A 222 -12.44 -2.26 -5.45
CA LEU A 222 -13.47 -2.72 -6.38
C LEU A 222 -12.86 -3.31 -7.66
N SER A 223 -11.75 -2.77 -8.16
CA SER A 223 -11.05 -3.29 -9.33
C SER A 223 -10.35 -4.62 -9.07
N GLY A 224 -9.88 -4.87 -7.84
CA GLY A 224 -9.35 -6.17 -7.45
C GLY A 224 -10.43 -7.24 -7.47
N VAL A 225 -11.58 -6.95 -6.84
CA VAL A 225 -12.73 -7.86 -6.77
C VAL A 225 -13.36 -8.15 -8.13
N LYS A 226 -13.29 -7.21 -9.09
CA LYS A 226 -13.81 -7.45 -10.46
C LYS A 226 -12.89 -8.27 -11.35
N LYS A 227 -11.60 -8.32 -11.02
CA LYS A 227 -10.58 -9.01 -11.83
C LYS A 227 -10.41 -10.47 -11.41
N GLU A 228 -10.64 -10.76 -10.14
CA GLU A 228 -10.76 -12.11 -9.58
C GLU A 228 -12.15 -12.70 -9.87
#